data_AF-A0A3D3SY82-F1
#
_entry.id   AF-A0A3D3SY82-F1
#
_cell.length_a   1.000
_cell.length_b   1.000
_cell.length_c   1.000
_cell.angle_alpha   90.00
_cell.angle_beta   90.00
_cell.angle_gamma   90.00
#
_symmetry.space_group_name_H-M   'P 1'
#
loop_
_entity.id
_entity.type
_entity.pdbx_description
1 polymer ?
#
loop_
_entity_poly.entity_id
_entity_poly.type
_entity_poly.pdbx_seq_one_letter_code
_entity_poly.pdbx_strand_id
1 'polypeptide(L)'
;MPSDSSLRRPAEDIQPDIVLRPDLQVIAQWIPEGSKVLDLGCGEGELLAWLQQNKACCGYGGEIDHNNVMACLAKGVNVIQTNIDGGLSLFSMNQFDVVVLSQALQATHETELVLKEMRQLGKRCIVSIPNFGHWSHIVSLAKGLMPVNKRLP
;
A
#
# COMPACT_ATOMS: atom_id res chain seq x y z
N MET A 1 -22.41 50.47 -1.14
CA MET A 1 -22.97 49.24 -1.75
C MET A 1 -23.52 49.61 -3.12
N PRO A 2 -23.36 48.80 -4.19
CA PRO A 2 -22.85 47.41 -4.22
C PRO A 2 -21.65 47.25 -5.22
N SER A 3 -20.68 46.37 -4.94
CA SER A 3 -20.55 44.96 -5.39
C SER A 3 -19.64 44.79 -6.61
N ASP A 4 -18.48 44.17 -6.40
CA ASP A 4 -18.13 43.06 -7.28
C ASP A 4 -17.38 41.97 -6.49
N SER A 5 -18.16 41.00 -6.04
CA SER A 5 -17.72 39.73 -5.50
C SER A 5 -17.51 38.77 -6.67
N SER A 6 -16.39 38.88 -7.37
CA SER A 6 -15.98 37.83 -8.31
C SER A 6 -15.40 36.66 -7.52
N LEU A 7 -16.30 35.77 -7.10
CA LEU A 7 -16.03 34.42 -6.61
C LEU A 7 -14.98 33.75 -7.50
N ARG A 8 -13.76 33.58 -6.98
CA ARG A 8 -12.84 32.56 -7.49
C ARG A 8 -13.48 31.21 -7.14
N ARG A 9 -14.03 30.54 -8.15
CA ARG A 9 -14.39 29.13 -8.04
C ARG A 9 -13.12 28.38 -7.62
N PRO A 10 -13.12 27.55 -6.56
CA PRO A 10 -12.01 26.62 -6.36
C PRO A 10 -11.94 25.73 -7.60
N ALA A 11 -10.73 25.55 -8.13
CA ALA A 11 -10.48 24.57 -9.17
C ALA A 11 -11.03 23.22 -8.68
N GLU A 12 -11.89 22.59 -9.48
CA GLU A 12 -12.16 21.17 -9.31
C GLU A 12 -10.81 20.46 -9.47
N ASP A 13 -10.22 20.08 -8.33
CA ASP A 13 -9.03 19.25 -8.28
C ASP A 13 -9.39 17.90 -8.90
N ILE A 14 -9.12 17.75 -10.19
CA ILE A 14 -9.15 16.48 -10.88
C ILE A 14 -8.00 15.66 -10.29
N GLN A 15 -8.25 14.97 -9.18
CA GLN A 15 -7.35 13.91 -8.73
C GLN A 15 -7.35 12.86 -9.84
N PRO A 16 -6.18 12.52 -10.42
CA PRO A 16 -6.11 11.56 -11.50
C PRO A 16 -6.69 10.21 -11.02
N ASP A 17 -7.46 9.55 -11.87
CA ASP A 17 -7.97 8.21 -11.60
C ASP A 17 -6.80 7.27 -11.28
N ILE A 18 -6.73 6.81 -10.04
CA ILE A 18 -5.62 5.98 -9.57
C ILE A 18 -5.79 4.58 -10.13
N VAL A 19 -4.99 4.23 -11.13
CA VAL A 19 -4.97 2.89 -11.70
C VAL A 19 -4.15 1.97 -10.81
N LEU A 20 -4.83 1.14 -10.02
CA LEU A 20 -4.20 0.15 -9.17
C LEU A 20 -3.58 -0.99 -9.97
N ARG A 21 -2.42 -1.47 -9.51
CA ARG A 21 -1.85 -2.76 -9.93
C ARG A 21 -2.87 -3.89 -9.68
N PRO A 22 -2.95 -4.94 -10.52
CA PRO A 22 -3.98 -5.97 -10.40
C PRO A 22 -4.11 -6.65 -9.01
N ASP A 23 -3.00 -6.90 -8.31
CA ASP A 23 -3.03 -7.44 -6.95
C ASP A 23 -3.61 -6.43 -5.94
N LEU A 24 -3.28 -5.14 -6.07
CA LEU A 24 -3.85 -4.09 -5.23
C LEU A 24 -5.35 -3.92 -5.47
N GLN A 25 -5.84 -4.12 -6.70
CA GLN A 25 -7.28 -4.11 -7.00
C GLN A 25 -8.02 -5.21 -6.23
N VAL A 26 -7.47 -6.43 -6.21
CA VAL A 26 -8.05 -7.56 -5.46
C VAL A 26 -8.03 -7.28 -3.94
N ILE A 27 -6.89 -6.79 -3.43
CA ILE A 27 -6.77 -6.40 -2.01
C ILE A 27 -7.79 -5.33 -1.66
N ALA A 28 -7.92 -4.29 -2.50
CA ALA A 28 -8.87 -3.20 -2.29
C ALA A 28 -10.32 -3.71 -2.22
N GLN A 29 -10.71 -4.70 -3.03
CA GLN A 29 -12.03 -5.31 -2.97
C GLN A 29 -12.30 -6.01 -1.63
N TRP A 30 -11.28 -6.59 -0.99
CA TRP A 30 -11.42 -7.27 0.30
C TRP A 30 -11.48 -6.32 1.50
N ILE A 31 -11.12 -5.05 1.32
CA ILE A 31 -11.14 -4.02 2.36
C ILE A 31 -12.57 -3.44 2.45
N PRO A 32 -13.24 -3.51 3.62
CA PRO A 32 -14.53 -2.87 3.82
C PRO A 32 -14.45 -1.35 3.69
N GLU A 33 -15.53 -0.73 3.24
CA GLU A 33 -15.65 0.74 3.22
C GLU A 33 -15.50 1.35 4.62
N GLY A 34 -14.92 2.54 4.70
CA GLY A 34 -14.69 3.26 5.96
C GLY A 34 -13.65 2.64 6.90
N SER A 35 -12.92 1.60 6.46
CA SER A 35 -11.94 0.90 7.30
C SER A 35 -10.74 1.78 7.64
N LYS A 36 -10.18 1.60 8.84
CA LYS A 36 -8.85 2.10 9.20
C LYS A 36 -7.78 1.12 8.73
N VAL A 37 -6.96 1.52 7.76
CA VAL A 37 -6.00 0.65 7.07
C VAL A 37 -4.55 1.00 7.43
N LEU A 38 -3.73 -0.02 7.68
CA LEU A 38 -2.27 0.11 7.74
C LEU A 38 -1.68 -0.62 6.54
N ASP A 39 -0.94 0.09 5.69
CA ASP A 39 -0.27 -0.50 4.53
C ASP A 39 1.25 -0.55 4.76
N LEU A 40 1.78 -1.75 4.89
CA LEU A 40 3.19 -2.02 5.18
C LEU A 40 3.97 -2.23 3.89
N GLY A 41 5.04 -1.46 3.70
CA GLY A 41 5.72 -1.36 2.40
C GLY A 41 4.80 -0.73 1.38
N CYS A 42 4.20 0.41 1.72
CA CYS A 42 3.15 1.04 0.90
C CYS A 42 3.65 1.60 -0.45
N GLY A 43 4.97 1.62 -0.70
CA GLY A 43 5.54 2.16 -1.92
C GLY A 43 5.14 3.62 -2.09
N GLU A 44 4.67 3.98 -3.28
CA GLU A 44 4.17 5.34 -3.54
C GLU A 44 2.72 5.58 -3.07
N GLY A 45 2.14 4.67 -2.29
CA GLY A 45 0.87 4.87 -1.59
C GLY A 45 -0.38 4.72 -2.47
N GLU A 46 -0.31 4.05 -3.62
CA GLU A 46 -1.46 3.96 -4.55
C GLU A 46 -2.67 3.29 -3.91
N LEU A 47 -2.45 2.24 -3.10
CA LEU A 47 -3.55 1.54 -2.42
C LEU A 47 -4.30 2.48 -1.47
N LEU A 48 -3.57 3.17 -0.59
CA LEU A 48 -4.18 4.08 0.39
C LEU A 48 -4.87 5.26 -0.29
N ALA A 49 -4.25 5.86 -1.29
CA ALA A 49 -4.85 6.95 -2.05
C ALA A 49 -6.15 6.50 -2.75
N TRP A 50 -6.15 5.33 -3.38
CA TRP A 50 -7.34 4.77 -4.02
C TRP A 50 -8.45 4.47 -3.00
N LEU A 51 -8.12 3.89 -1.84
CA LEU A 51 -9.08 3.56 -0.79
C LEU A 51 -9.70 4.81 -0.16
N GLN A 52 -8.94 5.89 -0.02
CA GLN A 52 -9.47 7.19 0.43
C GLN A 52 -10.50 7.73 -0.57
N GLN A 53 -10.17 7.73 -1.86
CA GLN A 53 -11.04 8.25 -2.92
C GLN A 53 -12.31 7.42 -3.13
N ASN A 54 -12.20 6.09 -3.09
CA ASN A 54 -13.25 5.19 -3.57
C ASN A 54 -14.03 4.49 -2.45
N LYS A 55 -13.46 4.40 -1.23
CA LYS A 55 -14.03 3.64 -0.12
C LYS A 55 -14.15 4.43 1.19
N ALA A 56 -13.83 5.72 1.17
CA ALA A 56 -13.81 6.59 2.35
C ALA A 56 -12.97 6.00 3.51
N CYS A 57 -11.97 5.18 3.19
CA CYS A 57 -11.07 4.60 4.19
C CYS A 57 -10.07 5.65 4.66
N CYS A 58 -9.58 5.51 5.88
CA CYS A 58 -8.47 6.29 6.42
C CYS A 58 -7.33 5.36 6.83
N GLY A 59 -6.12 5.86 6.99
CA GLY A 59 -5.00 4.98 7.27
C GLY A 59 -3.63 5.62 7.29
N TYR A 60 -2.64 4.76 7.46
CA TYR A 60 -1.21 5.10 7.44
C TYR A 60 -0.45 4.11 6.57
N GLY A 61 0.55 4.60 5.84
CA GLY A 61 1.56 3.80 5.18
C GLY A 61 2.84 3.70 6.03
N GLY A 62 3.50 2.55 5.99
CA GLY A 62 4.87 2.38 6.47
C GLY A 62 5.80 2.09 5.31
N GLU A 63 6.82 2.92 5.10
CA GLU A 63 7.75 2.78 3.97
C GLU A 63 9.17 3.14 4.40
N ILE A 64 10.19 2.45 3.88
CA ILE A 64 11.59 2.70 4.23
C ILE A 64 12.26 3.67 3.23
N ASP A 65 11.87 3.60 1.96
CA ASP A 65 12.45 4.40 0.88
C ASP A 65 11.96 5.86 0.95
N HIS A 66 12.92 6.78 0.96
CA HIS A 66 12.63 8.21 1.09
C HIS A 66 11.83 8.78 -0.09
N ASN A 67 12.10 8.34 -1.32
CA ASN A 67 11.42 8.87 -2.50
C ASN A 67 9.95 8.44 -2.51
N ASN A 68 9.69 7.17 -2.15
CA ASN A 68 8.35 6.64 -1.99
C ASN A 68 7.56 7.37 -0.89
N VAL A 69 8.20 7.68 0.24
CA VAL A 69 7.59 8.52 1.30
C VAL A 69 7.20 9.90 0.76
N MET A 70 8.08 10.55 -0.01
CA MET A 70 7.77 11.84 -0.62
C MET A 70 6.62 11.75 -1.63
N ALA A 71 6.54 10.67 -2.41
CA ALA A 71 5.45 10.42 -3.35
C ALA A 71 4.10 10.22 -2.63
N CYS A 72 4.10 9.48 -1.50
CA CYS A 72 2.93 9.33 -0.63
C CYS A 72 2.41 10.69 -0.13
N LEU A 73 3.32 11.53 0.40
CA LEU A 73 2.97 12.87 0.89
C LEU A 73 2.39 13.74 -0.22
N ALA A 74 2.95 13.70 -1.43
CA ALA A 74 2.43 14.43 -2.58
C ALA A 74 1.02 13.98 -2.99
N LYS A 75 0.65 12.72 -2.72
CA LYS A 75 -0.69 12.16 -2.96
C LYS A 75 -1.65 12.38 -1.77
N GLY A 76 -1.23 13.06 -0.71
CA GLY A 76 -2.05 13.27 0.50
C GLY A 76 -2.18 12.01 1.38
N VAL A 77 -1.34 11.01 1.18
CA VAL A 77 -1.32 9.78 1.98
C VAL A 77 -0.50 10.00 3.25
N ASN A 78 -1.09 9.69 4.41
CA ASN A 78 -0.34 9.68 5.66
C ASN A 78 0.68 8.54 5.63
N VAL A 79 1.96 8.86 5.74
CA VAL A 79 3.04 7.88 5.69
C VAL A 79 4.03 8.13 6.82
N ILE A 80 4.57 7.04 7.37
CA ILE A 80 5.65 7.06 8.35
C ILE A 80 6.85 6.36 7.74
N GLN A 81 8.00 7.06 7.71
CA GLN A 81 9.24 6.44 7.28
C GLN A 81 9.71 5.46 8.36
N THR A 82 9.68 4.16 8.07
CA THR A 82 9.99 3.12 9.05
C THR A 82 10.47 1.83 8.39
N ASN A 83 11.33 1.10 9.09
CA ASN A 83 11.70 -0.26 8.71
C ASN A 83 10.69 -1.24 9.32
N ILE A 84 9.99 -2.01 8.50
CA ILE A 84 8.97 -2.96 8.97
C ILE A 84 9.57 -4.17 9.73
N ASP A 85 10.86 -4.49 9.58
CA ASP A 85 11.52 -5.60 10.31
C ASP A 85 11.59 -5.35 11.84
N GLY A 86 11.49 -4.10 12.30
CA GLY A 86 11.54 -3.77 13.73
C GLY A 86 10.78 -2.52 14.15
N GLY A 87 10.07 -1.88 13.22
CA GLY A 87 9.43 -0.58 13.39
C GLY A 87 7.90 -0.62 13.49
N LEU A 88 7.29 -1.79 13.60
CA LEU A 88 5.82 -1.92 13.71
C LEU A 88 5.29 -1.51 15.09
N SER A 89 6.16 -1.50 16.11
CA SER A 89 5.86 -1.02 17.46
C SER A 89 5.40 0.45 17.48
N LEU A 90 5.82 1.28 16.52
CA LEU A 90 5.36 2.67 16.36
C LEU A 90 3.85 2.75 16.09
N PHE A 91 3.26 1.70 15.54
CA PHE A 91 1.82 1.61 15.26
C PHE A 91 1.02 0.97 16.40
N SER A 92 1.68 0.41 17.43
CA SER A 92 1.06 -0.42 18.48
C SER A 92 -0.06 0.24 19.28
N MET A 93 -0.07 1.58 19.38
CA MET A 93 -1.14 2.32 20.05
C MET A 93 -2.42 2.46 19.21
N ASN A 94 -2.37 2.06 17.94
CA ASN A 94 -3.47 2.16 16.99
C ASN A 94 -3.90 0.76 16.55
N GLN A 95 -5.12 0.37 16.90
CA GLN A 95 -5.74 -0.81 16.31
C GLN A 95 -6.34 -0.45 14.95
N PHE A 96 -5.97 -1.23 13.93
CA PHE A 96 -6.43 -1.09 12.54
C PHE A 96 -7.49 -2.16 12.23
N ASP A 97 -8.41 -1.84 11.33
CA ASP A 97 -9.39 -2.83 10.86
C ASP A 97 -8.74 -3.79 9.88
N VAL A 98 -7.88 -3.27 8.99
CA VAL A 98 -7.13 -4.08 8.03
C VAL A 98 -5.66 -3.66 8.01
N VAL A 99 -4.76 -4.64 8.09
CA VAL A 99 -3.33 -4.46 7.87
C VAL A 99 -2.96 -5.18 6.57
N VAL A 100 -2.30 -4.48 5.66
CA VAL A 100 -1.89 -4.97 4.35
C VAL A 100 -0.38 -5.07 4.29
N LEU A 101 0.13 -6.16 3.71
CA LEU A 101 1.52 -6.32 3.32
C LEU A 101 1.57 -6.91 1.90
N SER A 102 1.76 -6.05 0.90
CA SER A 102 1.64 -6.45 -0.50
C SER A 102 2.98 -6.51 -1.22
N GLN A 103 3.44 -7.72 -1.56
CA GLN A 103 4.71 -7.96 -2.28
C GLN A 103 5.95 -7.36 -1.61
N ALA A 104 5.90 -7.18 -0.28
CA ALA A 104 7.01 -6.66 0.51
C ALA A 104 7.61 -7.71 1.47
N LEU A 105 6.91 -8.84 1.70
CA LEU A 105 7.36 -9.87 2.64
C LEU A 105 8.71 -10.50 2.24
N GLN A 106 9.02 -10.59 0.95
CA GLN A 106 10.29 -11.14 0.42
C GLN A 106 11.50 -10.30 0.80
N ALA A 107 11.29 -9.02 1.09
CA ALA A 107 12.34 -8.08 1.45
C ALA A 107 12.56 -8.01 2.97
N THR A 108 11.72 -8.70 3.76
CA THR A 108 11.86 -8.77 5.23
C THR A 108 12.90 -9.79 5.63
N HIS A 109 13.76 -9.44 6.59
CA HIS A 109 14.68 -10.39 7.22
C HIS A 109 13.97 -11.21 8.30
N GLU A 110 13.06 -10.59 9.05
CA GLU A 110 12.39 -11.16 10.23
C GLU A 110 10.90 -11.44 9.95
N THR A 111 10.62 -12.20 8.88
CA THR A 111 9.27 -12.51 8.38
C THR A 111 8.30 -12.97 9.48
N GLU A 112 8.75 -13.85 10.39
CA GLU A 112 7.90 -14.37 11.47
C GLU A 112 7.49 -13.27 12.45
N LEU A 113 8.42 -12.38 12.79
CA LEU A 113 8.16 -11.25 13.69
C LEU A 113 7.18 -10.28 13.05
N VAL A 114 7.40 -9.91 11.79
CA VAL A 114 6.52 -9.03 11.02
C VAL A 114 5.09 -9.56 11.02
N LEU A 115 4.89 -10.85 10.71
CA LEU A 115 3.55 -11.46 10.71
C LEU A 115 2.90 -11.49 12.10
N LYS A 116 3.69 -11.72 13.16
CA LYS A 116 3.21 -11.67 14.54
C LYS A 116 2.76 -10.27 14.94
N GLU A 117 3.52 -9.25 14.58
CA GLU A 117 3.20 -7.85 14.86
C GLU A 117 2.00 -7.36 14.05
N MET A 118 1.91 -7.72 12.76
CA MET A 118 0.72 -7.45 11.93
C MET A 118 -0.56 -7.96 12.59
N ARG A 119 -0.53 -9.19 13.13
CA ARG A 119 -1.66 -9.79 13.84
C ARG A 119 -2.06 -9.00 15.10
N GLN A 120 -1.11 -8.35 15.77
CA GLN A 120 -1.40 -7.54 16.95
C GLN A 120 -1.99 -6.18 16.59
N LEU A 121 -1.60 -5.63 15.42
CA LEU A 121 -2.03 -4.32 14.94
C LEU A 121 -3.42 -4.34 14.28
N GLY A 122 -3.79 -5.45 13.64
CA GLY A 122 -4.98 -5.52 12.79
C GLY A 122 -6.03 -6.55 13.21
N LYS A 123 -7.31 -6.22 13.04
CA LYS A 123 -8.41 -7.21 13.13
C LYS A 123 -8.36 -8.23 11.98
N ARG A 124 -7.95 -7.77 10.80
CA ARG A 124 -7.73 -8.59 9.60
C ARG A 124 -6.38 -8.26 8.99
N CYS A 125 -5.64 -9.28 8.57
CA CYS A 125 -4.38 -9.12 7.85
C CYS A 125 -4.53 -9.66 6.41
N ILE A 126 -4.01 -8.92 5.44
CA ILE A 126 -3.93 -9.33 4.04
C ILE A 126 -2.46 -9.34 3.62
N VAL A 127 -1.97 -10.50 3.20
CA VAL A 127 -0.59 -10.67 2.76
C VAL A 127 -0.60 -11.14 1.30
N SER A 128 0.14 -10.45 0.44
CA SER A 128 0.33 -10.83 -0.96
C SER A 128 1.80 -11.16 -1.21
N ILE A 129 2.05 -12.28 -1.87
CA ILE A 129 3.38 -12.76 -2.23
C ILE A 129 3.45 -13.05 -3.73
N PRO A 130 4.53 -12.67 -4.45
CA PRO A 130 4.85 -13.26 -5.75
C PRO A 130 4.84 -14.79 -5.70
N ASN A 131 4.14 -15.40 -6.65
CA ASN A 131 4.14 -16.84 -6.84
C ASN A 131 5.36 -17.27 -7.69
N PHE A 132 6.49 -17.51 -7.03
CA PHE A 132 7.72 -17.98 -7.68
C PHE A 132 7.59 -19.37 -8.32
N GLY A 133 6.62 -20.18 -7.88
CA GLY A 133 6.34 -21.51 -8.42
C GLY A 133 5.42 -21.51 -9.64
N HIS A 134 5.11 -20.34 -10.22
CA HIS A 134 4.23 -20.27 -11.38
C HIS A 134 4.82 -21.05 -12.57
N TRP A 135 4.01 -21.85 -13.25
CA TRP A 135 4.44 -22.77 -14.32
C TRP A 135 5.27 -22.08 -15.41
N SER A 136 5.03 -20.79 -15.69
CA SER A 136 5.83 -20.02 -16.65
C SER A 136 7.31 -19.90 -16.25
N HIS A 137 7.60 -19.80 -14.95
CA HIS A 137 8.96 -19.79 -14.41
C HIS A 137 9.59 -21.17 -14.57
N ILE A 138 8.84 -22.22 -14.24
CA ILE A 138 9.28 -23.61 -14.36
C ILE A 138 9.59 -23.96 -15.82
N VAL A 139 8.74 -23.56 -16.78
CA VAL A 139 8.96 -23.79 -18.21
C VAL A 139 10.15 -22.99 -18.74
N SER A 140 10.36 -21.76 -18.29
CA SER A 140 11.51 -20.95 -18.68
C SER A 140 12.82 -21.57 -18.21
N LEU A 141 12.87 -22.01 -16.95
CA LEU A 141 14.01 -22.74 -16.38
C LEU A 141 14.26 -24.06 -17.12
N ALA A 142 13.21 -24.82 -17.43
CA ALA A 142 13.33 -26.06 -18.20
C ALA A 142 13.89 -25.84 -19.62
N LYS A 143 13.72 -24.64 -20.19
CA LYS A 143 14.28 -24.23 -21.49
C LYS A 143 15.67 -23.60 -21.37
N GLY A 144 16.27 -23.56 -20.18
CA GLY A 144 17.57 -22.93 -19.92
C GLY A 144 17.54 -21.39 -20.01
N LEU A 145 16.36 -20.79 -19.97
CA LEU A 145 16.18 -19.34 -20.02
C LEU A 145 15.98 -18.80 -18.60
N MET A 146 16.64 -17.70 -18.27
CA MET A 146 16.35 -16.98 -17.04
C MET A 146 14.89 -16.50 -17.07
N PRO A 147 14.06 -16.80 -16.05
CA PRO A 147 12.68 -16.32 -16.00
C PRO A 147 12.65 -14.81 -15.80
N VAL A 148 12.64 -14.06 -16.89
CA VAL A 148 12.45 -12.61 -16.86
C VAL A 148 10.97 -12.29 -16.71
N ASN A 149 10.58 -11.85 -15.52
CA ASN A 149 9.26 -11.29 -15.28
C ASN A 149 9.41 -9.78 -15.10
N LYS A 150 8.52 -8.96 -15.65
CA LYS A 150 8.56 -7.48 -15.52
C LYS A 150 8.50 -6.96 -14.06
N ARG A 151 8.38 -7.86 -13.08
CA ARG A 151 8.22 -7.59 -11.64
C ARG A 151 9.33 -8.22 -10.78
N LEU A 152 10.32 -8.84 -11.40
CA LEU A 152 11.55 -9.27 -10.73
C LEU A 152 12.68 -8.39 -11.29
N PRO A 153 13.46 -7.69 -10.45
CA PRO A 153 14.66 -7.00 -10.91
C PRO A 153 15.71 -7.98 -11.47
#